data_AF-A0AAD2K864-F1
#
_entry.id   AF-A0AAD2K864-F1
#
_cell.length_a   1.000
_cell.length_b   1.000
_cell.length_c   1.000
_cell.angle_alpha   90.00
_cell.angle_beta   90.00
_cell.angle_gamma   90.00
#
_symmetry.space_group_name_H-M   'P 1'
#
loop_
_entity.id
_entity.type
_entity.pdbx_description
1 polymer ?
#
loop_
_entity_poly.entity_id
_entity_poly.type
_entity_poly.pdbx_seq_one_letter_code
_entity_poly.pdbx_strand_id
1 'polypeptide(L)'
;MSPVSGSSADSIASTSFSILVRLPMPLPILSVPRKTGGIPEPSDRTGLARDLLQFARSNRCDSTLLTSSNPDETLPPELLAVLNESFVAQLAETFRNASHDGSYQTAFTSGETLLALYRLIYPENYPQIGLHLLELAKTYWNGLLVQNLDTRRECLGYLTEAKAILSVLGPEGDEGGPLVEISTLESLLLNQ
;
A
#
# COMPACT_ATOMS: atom_id res chain seq x y z
N MET A 1 41.20 15.54 14.28
CA MET A 1 40.77 14.40 13.46
C MET A 1 39.27 14.29 13.64
N SER A 2 38.53 14.66 12.60
CA SER A 2 37.07 14.74 12.58
C SER A 2 36.44 13.35 12.44
N PRO A 3 35.23 13.11 12.99
CA PRO A 3 34.44 11.96 12.60
C PRO A 3 33.71 12.26 11.28
N VAL A 4 33.78 11.31 10.35
CA VAL A 4 33.03 11.30 9.08
C VAL A 4 31.98 10.20 9.14
N SER A 5 30.85 10.46 8.49
CA SER A 5 29.80 9.55 7.99
C SER A 5 28.70 9.07 8.95
N GLY A 6 27.74 9.97 9.21
CA GLY A 6 26.31 9.63 9.28
C GLY A 6 25.59 10.57 8.33
N SER A 7 25.14 10.09 7.16
CA SER A 7 24.41 10.97 6.21
C SER A 7 23.59 10.24 5.14
N SER A 8 23.78 8.94 4.90
CA SER A 8 23.09 8.27 3.78
C SER A 8 21.73 7.67 4.16
N ALA A 9 21.55 7.22 5.41
CA ALA A 9 20.32 6.55 5.84
C ALA A 9 19.18 7.55 6.15
N ASP A 10 19.52 8.68 6.79
CA ASP A 10 18.53 9.70 7.19
C ASP A 10 17.93 10.46 5.99
N SER A 11 18.66 10.52 4.87
CA SER A 11 18.24 11.25 3.65
C SER A 11 17.12 10.53 2.87
N ILE A 12 17.11 9.20 2.90
CA ILE A 12 16.10 8.38 2.20
C ILE A 12 14.76 8.41 2.93
N ALA A 13 14.77 8.51 4.27
CA ALA A 13 13.55 8.55 5.08
C ALA A 13 12.77 9.88 4.94
N SER A 14 13.46 10.98 4.63
CA SER A 14 12.89 12.34 4.69
C SER A 14 12.35 12.86 3.34
N THR A 15 12.83 12.35 2.20
CA THR A 15 12.59 13.00 0.90
C THR A 15 11.42 12.42 0.09
N SER A 16 11.02 11.16 0.27
CA SER A 16 10.16 10.47 -0.71
C SER A 16 8.64 10.50 -0.46
N PHE A 17 8.13 10.96 0.69
CA PHE A 17 6.68 10.93 0.97
C PHE A 17 5.86 12.04 0.27
N SER A 18 6.52 13.05 -0.30
CA SER A 18 5.83 14.20 -0.92
C SER A 18 5.11 13.86 -2.23
N ILE A 19 5.35 12.69 -2.82
CA ILE A 19 4.79 12.32 -4.13
C ILE A 19 3.43 11.62 -4.01
N LEU A 20 3.09 10.97 -2.88
CA LEU A 20 1.92 10.06 -2.83
C LEU A 20 0.62 10.63 -2.25
N VAL A 21 0.57 11.89 -1.81
CA VAL A 21 -0.66 12.50 -1.20
C VAL A 21 -1.19 13.70 -1.96
N ARG A 22 -0.94 13.76 -3.26
CA ARG A 22 -1.96 14.24 -4.18
C ARG A 22 -2.50 12.99 -4.83
N LEU A 23 -3.73 12.57 -4.53
CA LEU A 23 -4.47 11.64 -5.37
C LEU A 23 -4.77 12.40 -6.68
N PRO A 24 -4.07 12.22 -7.83
CA PRO A 24 -4.46 12.85 -9.08
C PRO A 24 -4.98 11.80 -10.06
N MET A 25 -5.29 10.58 -9.57
CA MET A 25 -5.75 9.49 -10.40
C MET A 25 -7.17 9.19 -9.96
N PRO A 26 -8.18 9.52 -10.79
CA PRO A 26 -9.54 9.10 -10.50
C PRO A 26 -9.50 7.58 -10.28
N LEU A 27 -10.15 7.11 -9.22
CA LEU A 27 -10.49 5.70 -9.09
C LEU A 27 -11.00 5.24 -10.46
N PRO A 28 -10.58 4.08 -11.00
CA PRO A 28 -11.20 3.53 -12.19
C PRO A 28 -12.68 3.60 -11.90
N ILE A 29 -13.43 4.25 -12.80
CA ILE A 29 -14.87 4.43 -12.64
C ILE A 29 -15.43 3.01 -12.67
N LEU A 30 -15.50 2.39 -11.49
CA LEU A 30 -16.13 1.12 -11.28
C LEU A 30 -17.55 1.38 -11.78
N SER A 31 -17.87 0.77 -12.90
CA SER A 31 -19.23 0.76 -13.43
C SER A 31 -20.03 -0.17 -12.53
N VAL A 32 -20.09 0.14 -11.23
CA VAL A 32 -20.92 -0.57 -10.27
C VAL A 32 -22.34 -0.41 -10.79
N PRO A 33 -23.05 -1.50 -11.11
CA PRO A 33 -24.42 -1.42 -11.57
C PRO A 33 -25.22 -0.62 -10.56
N ARG A 34 -25.73 0.54 -10.98
CA ARG A 34 -26.58 1.43 -10.17
C ARG A 34 -27.94 0.79 -9.95
N LYS A 35 -28.02 -0.36 -9.29
CA LYS A 35 -29.25 -0.81 -8.63
C LYS A 35 -29.37 -0.03 -7.32
N THR A 36 -29.70 1.25 -7.42
CA THR A 36 -30.37 2.11 -6.41
C THR A 36 -30.27 1.71 -4.93
N GLY A 37 -29.07 1.37 -4.46
CA GLY A 37 -28.68 1.25 -3.06
C GLY A 37 -27.33 1.96 -3.00
N GLY A 38 -27.27 3.10 -2.29
CA GLY A 38 -26.01 3.82 -2.15
C GLY A 38 -24.96 2.92 -1.48
N ILE A 39 -23.68 3.13 -1.80
CA ILE A 39 -22.59 2.52 -1.04
C ILE A 39 -22.79 2.88 0.44
N PRO A 40 -22.91 1.89 1.34
CA PRO A 40 -23.19 2.17 2.74
C PRO A 40 -22.04 2.95 3.38
N GLU A 41 -22.39 3.83 4.33
CA GLU A 41 -21.39 4.51 5.15
C GLU A 41 -20.77 3.50 6.15
N PRO A 42 -19.44 3.45 6.29
CA PRO A 42 -18.79 2.53 7.22
C PRO A 42 -19.06 2.96 8.68
N SER A 43 -19.98 2.26 9.34
CA SER A 43 -20.34 2.50 10.75
C SER A 43 -19.32 1.92 11.73
N ASP A 44 -18.74 0.76 11.43
CA ASP A 44 -17.63 0.15 12.16
C ASP A 44 -16.41 -0.01 11.24
N ARG A 45 -15.59 1.03 11.16
CA ARG A 45 -14.41 1.08 10.29
C ARG A 45 -13.34 0.06 10.69
N THR A 46 -13.21 -0.24 11.99
CA THR A 46 -12.21 -1.19 12.48
C THR A 46 -12.62 -2.63 12.19
N GLY A 47 -13.89 -2.99 12.45
CA GLY A 47 -14.44 -4.28 12.05
C GLY A 47 -14.34 -4.48 10.54
N LEU A 48 -14.72 -3.45 9.78
CA LEU A 48 -14.65 -3.47 8.31
C LEU A 48 -13.22 -3.69 7.78
N ALA A 49 -12.22 -3.01 8.35
CA ALA A 49 -10.82 -3.19 7.98
C ALA A 49 -10.33 -4.62 8.25
N ARG A 50 -10.68 -5.18 9.42
CA ARG A 50 -10.35 -6.56 9.79
C ARG A 50 -10.99 -7.54 8.81
N ASP A 51 -12.26 -7.36 8.51
CA ASP A 51 -13.02 -8.27 7.65
C ASP A 51 -12.49 -8.22 6.21
N LEU A 52 -12.11 -7.03 5.71
CA LEU A 52 -11.43 -6.87 4.42
C LEU A 52 -10.09 -7.61 4.37
N LEU A 53 -9.25 -7.48 5.40
CA LEU A 53 -7.98 -8.20 5.48
C LEU A 53 -8.19 -9.72 5.50
N GLN A 54 -9.17 -10.20 6.27
CA GLN A 54 -9.51 -11.61 6.32
C GLN A 54 -9.98 -12.13 4.96
N PHE A 55 -10.82 -11.36 4.28
CA PHE A 55 -11.29 -11.66 2.93
C PHE A 55 -10.13 -11.73 1.93
N ALA A 56 -9.23 -10.74 1.92
CA ALA A 56 -8.08 -10.70 1.03
C ALA A 56 -7.14 -11.90 1.22
N ARG A 57 -6.91 -12.31 2.48
CA ARG A 57 -6.10 -13.50 2.82
C ARG A 57 -6.74 -14.80 2.38
N SER A 58 -8.05 -14.93 2.56
CA SER A 58 -8.79 -16.16 2.25
C SER A 58 -8.91 -16.42 0.75
N ASN A 59 -9.03 -15.35 -0.04
CA ASN A 59 -9.25 -15.46 -1.49
C ASN A 59 -7.96 -15.52 -2.31
N ARG A 60 -6.77 -15.57 -1.68
CA ARG A 60 -5.44 -15.53 -2.36
C ARG A 60 -5.38 -14.57 -3.56
N CYS A 61 -6.14 -13.46 -3.44
CA CYS A 61 -6.47 -12.43 -4.42
C CYS A 61 -6.15 -12.76 -5.89
N ASP A 62 -7.09 -13.43 -6.56
CA ASP A 62 -7.28 -13.23 -8.00
C ASP A 62 -7.68 -11.75 -8.19
N SER A 63 -6.75 -10.90 -8.62
CA SER A 63 -6.82 -9.42 -8.59
C SER A 63 -7.89 -8.84 -9.54
N THR A 64 -8.86 -9.66 -9.94
CA THR A 64 -9.86 -9.36 -10.95
C THR A 64 -11.30 -9.37 -10.43
N LEU A 65 -11.53 -9.50 -9.11
CA LEU A 65 -12.89 -9.68 -8.58
C LEU A 65 -13.88 -8.58 -9.00
N LEU A 66 -13.49 -7.29 -8.94
CA LEU A 66 -14.35 -6.17 -9.39
C LEU A 66 -14.15 -5.74 -10.85
N THR A 67 -13.09 -6.21 -11.52
CA THR A 67 -12.89 -6.00 -12.96
C THR A 67 -13.50 -7.12 -13.81
N SER A 68 -13.89 -8.22 -13.17
CA SER A 68 -14.70 -9.28 -13.75
C SER A 68 -16.11 -8.77 -14.04
N SER A 69 -16.78 -9.35 -15.03
CA SER A 69 -18.06 -8.86 -15.53
C SER A 69 -19.22 -8.92 -14.51
N ASN A 70 -19.04 -9.55 -13.35
CA ASN A 70 -20.05 -9.71 -12.29
C ASN A 70 -19.49 -9.34 -10.88
N PRO A 71 -19.32 -8.05 -10.55
CA PRO A 71 -18.83 -7.62 -9.24
C PRO A 71 -19.79 -7.95 -8.08
N ASP A 72 -21.09 -8.05 -8.38
CA ASP A 72 -22.15 -8.35 -7.39
C ASP A 72 -22.08 -9.80 -6.87
N GLU A 73 -21.36 -10.70 -7.54
CA GLU A 73 -21.23 -12.12 -7.14
C GLU A 73 -19.96 -12.42 -6.33
N THR A 74 -19.00 -11.49 -6.28
CA THR A 74 -17.65 -11.75 -5.76
C THR A 74 -17.34 -11.06 -4.43
N LEU A 75 -17.93 -9.88 -4.15
CA LEU A 75 -17.72 -9.17 -2.88
C LEU A 75 -18.88 -9.42 -1.90
N PRO A 76 -18.61 -9.97 -0.70
CA PRO A 76 -19.63 -10.14 0.32
C PRO A 76 -20.34 -8.81 0.65
N PRO A 77 -21.68 -8.79 0.81
CA PRO A 77 -22.44 -7.56 1.08
C PRO A 77 -21.94 -6.75 2.27
N GLU A 78 -21.45 -7.42 3.31
CA GLU A 78 -20.83 -6.81 4.49
C GLU A 78 -19.59 -5.98 4.18
N LEU A 79 -18.89 -6.25 3.08
CA LEU A 79 -17.72 -5.52 2.64
C LEU A 79 -18.04 -4.38 1.67
N LEU A 80 -19.29 -4.17 1.25
CA LEU A 80 -19.62 -3.07 0.31
C LEU A 80 -19.21 -1.70 0.84
N ALA A 81 -19.23 -1.51 2.17
CA ALA A 81 -18.81 -0.26 2.80
C ALA A 81 -17.31 0.07 2.58
N VAL A 82 -16.46 -0.90 2.21
CA VAL A 82 -15.04 -0.65 1.93
C VAL A 82 -14.84 0.23 0.69
N LEU A 83 -15.82 0.24 -0.22
CA LEU A 83 -15.82 1.04 -1.43
C LEU A 83 -16.24 2.49 -1.18
N ASN A 84 -16.59 2.83 0.06
CA ASN A 84 -16.92 4.20 0.42
C ASN A 84 -15.66 5.07 0.43
N GLU A 85 -15.69 6.20 -0.27
CA GLU A 85 -14.56 7.13 -0.38
C GLU A 85 -14.02 7.58 0.99
N SER A 86 -14.92 7.77 1.96
CA SER A 86 -14.54 8.19 3.32
C SER A 86 -13.73 7.13 4.06
N PHE A 87 -13.88 5.85 3.70
CA PHE A 87 -13.06 4.75 4.24
C PHE A 87 -11.64 4.78 3.66
N VAL A 88 -11.53 4.93 2.34
CA VAL A 88 -10.24 4.98 1.63
C VAL A 88 -9.41 6.16 2.09
N ALA A 89 -10.02 7.34 2.16
CA ALA A 89 -9.35 8.56 2.60
C ALA A 89 -8.84 8.44 4.04
N GLN A 90 -9.64 7.86 4.93
CA GLN A 90 -9.24 7.63 6.32
C GLN A 90 -8.06 6.65 6.42
N LEU A 91 -8.09 5.54 5.67
CA LEU A 91 -6.99 4.56 5.69
C LEU A 91 -5.67 5.17 5.18
N ALA A 92 -5.74 5.93 4.08
CA ALA A 92 -4.57 6.61 3.51
C ALA A 92 -3.98 7.63 4.50
N GLU A 93 -4.82 8.45 5.12
CA GLU A 93 -4.37 9.44 6.11
C GLU A 93 -3.80 8.77 7.38
N THR A 94 -4.44 7.70 7.85
CA THR A 94 -3.95 6.92 9.01
C THR A 94 -2.58 6.31 8.72
N PHE A 95 -2.41 5.71 7.54
CA PHE A 95 -1.14 5.13 7.11
C PHE A 95 -0.04 6.17 7.02
N ARG A 96 -0.33 7.30 6.34
CA ARG A 96 0.61 8.41 6.18
C ARG A 96 1.10 8.95 7.52
N ASN A 97 0.19 9.24 8.44
CA ASN A 97 0.55 9.81 9.73
C ASN A 97 1.32 8.79 10.57
N ALA A 98 0.86 7.54 10.60
CA ALA A 98 1.50 6.50 11.39
C ALA A 98 2.90 6.11 10.88
N SER A 99 3.14 6.11 9.57
CA SER A 99 4.45 5.78 8.98
C SER A 99 5.49 6.88 9.26
N HIS A 100 5.05 8.14 9.34
CA HIS A 100 5.89 9.29 9.66
C HIS A 100 6.14 9.44 11.17
N ASP A 101 5.10 9.29 11.99
CA ASP A 101 5.16 9.56 13.43
C ASP A 101 5.72 8.37 14.24
N GLY A 102 6.11 7.28 13.58
CA GLY A 102 6.73 6.11 14.20
C GLY A 102 5.74 5.14 14.86
N SER A 103 4.43 5.29 14.65
CA SER A 103 3.41 4.35 15.12
C SER A 103 3.32 3.12 14.18
N TYR A 104 4.42 2.38 14.05
CA TYR A 104 4.58 1.40 12.97
C TYR A 104 3.54 0.28 12.99
N GLN A 105 3.06 -0.18 14.14
CA GLN A 105 1.99 -1.19 14.17
C GLN A 105 0.67 -0.68 13.58
N THR A 106 0.35 0.59 13.83
CA THR A 106 -0.78 1.25 13.18
C THR A 106 -0.54 1.36 11.69
N ALA A 107 0.66 1.80 11.29
CA ALA A 107 1.05 1.96 9.89
C ALA A 107 0.96 0.63 9.12
N PHE A 108 1.45 -0.47 9.69
CA PHE A 108 1.36 -1.80 9.11
C PHE A 108 -0.10 -2.19 8.89
N THR A 109 -0.93 -2.05 9.93
CA THR A 109 -2.34 -2.44 9.86
C THR A 109 -3.11 -1.62 8.82
N SER A 110 -2.99 -0.28 8.86
CA SER A 110 -3.70 0.58 7.90
C SER A 110 -3.15 0.44 6.48
N GLY A 111 -1.83 0.29 6.33
CA GLY A 111 -1.17 0.11 5.04
C GLY A 111 -1.53 -1.23 4.39
N GLU A 112 -1.56 -2.33 5.15
CA GLU A 112 -2.01 -3.63 4.63
C GLU A 112 -3.50 -3.62 4.26
N THR A 113 -4.33 -2.95 5.06
CA THR A 113 -5.75 -2.80 4.75
C THR A 113 -5.94 -2.00 3.46
N LEU A 114 -5.18 -0.92 3.29
CA LEU A 114 -5.21 -0.11 2.08
C LEU A 114 -4.71 -0.90 0.85
N LEU A 115 -3.68 -1.74 1.01
CA LEU A 115 -3.20 -2.64 -0.03
C LEU A 115 -4.29 -3.65 -0.44
N ALA A 116 -4.99 -4.24 0.54
CA ALA A 116 -6.10 -5.16 0.28
C ALA A 116 -7.22 -4.47 -0.51
N LEU A 117 -7.53 -3.22 -0.16
CA LEU A 117 -8.49 -2.41 -0.91
C LEU A 117 -8.00 -2.10 -2.32
N TYR A 118 -6.74 -1.72 -2.51
CA TYR A 118 -6.19 -1.46 -3.84
C TYR A 118 -6.24 -2.68 -4.75
N ARG A 119 -5.91 -3.87 -4.24
CA ARG A 119 -6.05 -5.13 -4.99
C ARG A 119 -7.49 -5.51 -5.30
N LEU A 120 -8.45 -5.01 -4.51
CA LEU A 120 -9.87 -5.21 -4.77
C LEU A 120 -10.37 -4.33 -5.93
N ILE A 121 -9.92 -3.07 -6.01
CA ILE A 121 -10.47 -2.06 -6.92
C ILE A 121 -9.67 -1.86 -8.21
N TYR A 122 -8.37 -2.16 -8.20
CA TYR A 122 -7.51 -1.98 -9.36
C TYR A 122 -7.18 -3.32 -10.05
N PRO A 123 -6.95 -3.33 -11.37
CA PRO A 123 -6.42 -4.50 -12.06
C PRO A 123 -5.07 -4.96 -11.50
N GLU A 124 -4.72 -6.22 -11.79
CA GLU A 124 -3.39 -6.74 -11.51
C GLU A 124 -2.31 -5.86 -12.15
N ASN A 125 -1.20 -5.65 -11.44
CA ASN A 125 -0.08 -4.81 -11.86
C ASN A 125 -0.39 -3.31 -12.06
N TYR A 126 -1.49 -2.81 -11.49
CA TYR A 126 -1.74 -1.36 -11.54
C TYR A 126 -0.66 -0.59 -10.75
N PRO A 127 -0.09 0.51 -11.27
CA PRO A 127 1.09 1.16 -10.69
C PRO A 127 0.91 1.62 -9.24
N GLN A 128 -0.31 2.04 -8.88
CA GLN A 128 -0.65 2.43 -7.50
C GLN A 128 -0.40 1.29 -6.49
N ILE A 129 -0.63 0.03 -6.89
CA ILE A 129 -0.34 -1.13 -6.04
C ILE A 129 1.16 -1.24 -5.82
N GLY A 130 1.95 -1.14 -6.89
CA GLY A 130 3.41 -1.19 -6.84
C GLY A 130 4.02 -0.08 -5.97
N LEU A 131 3.55 1.16 -6.14
CA LEU A 131 4.00 2.29 -5.31
C LEU A 131 3.63 2.10 -3.84
N HIS A 132 2.41 1.63 -3.55
CA HIS A 132 1.98 1.40 -2.17
C HIS A 132 2.76 0.26 -1.50
N LEU A 133 3.10 -0.80 -2.24
CA LEU A 133 3.98 -1.88 -1.77
C LEU A 133 5.38 -1.33 -1.42
N LEU A 134 5.93 -0.43 -2.24
CA LEU A 134 7.20 0.23 -1.95
C LEU A 134 7.14 1.07 -0.65
N GLU A 135 6.07 1.83 -0.45
CA GLU A 135 5.88 2.60 0.80
C GLU A 135 5.69 1.69 2.03
N LEU A 136 4.99 0.57 1.89
CA LEU A 136 4.93 -0.46 2.93
C LEU A 136 6.32 -1.01 3.24
N ALA A 137 7.11 -1.38 2.23
CA ALA A 137 8.48 -1.86 2.42
C ALA A 137 9.35 -0.87 3.21
N LYS A 138 9.32 0.41 2.85
CA LYS A 138 10.03 1.49 3.58
C LYS A 138 9.55 1.59 5.03
N THR A 139 8.24 1.52 5.24
CA THR A 139 7.65 1.58 6.59
C THR A 139 8.09 0.39 7.45
N TYR A 140 8.07 -0.81 6.89
CA TYR A 140 8.53 -2.03 7.55
C TYR A 140 10.04 -2.01 7.84
N TRP A 141 10.84 -1.45 6.93
CA TRP A 141 12.27 -1.19 7.13
C TRP A 141 12.51 -0.21 8.29
N ASN A 142 11.77 0.88 8.35
CA ASN A 142 11.88 1.84 9.46
C ASN A 142 11.49 1.20 10.79
N GLY A 143 10.46 0.34 10.82
CA GLY A 143 10.12 -0.46 12.00
C GLY A 143 11.25 -1.41 12.43
N LEU A 144 11.93 -2.05 11.48
CA LEU A 144 13.12 -2.87 11.74
C LEU A 144 14.24 -2.03 12.37
N LEU A 145 14.57 -0.88 11.78
CA LEU A 145 15.69 -0.05 12.23
C LEU A 145 15.44 0.67 13.56
N VAL A 146 14.27 1.29 13.71
CA VAL A 146 13.96 2.19 14.83
C VAL A 146 13.46 1.42 16.04
N GLN A 147 12.68 0.36 15.82
CA GLN A 147 12.03 -0.40 16.90
C GLN A 147 12.51 -1.85 17.02
N ASN A 148 13.50 -2.30 16.21
CA ASN A 148 13.97 -3.68 16.20
C ASN A 148 12.83 -4.70 16.00
N LEU A 149 11.82 -4.35 15.20
CA LEU A 149 10.75 -5.29 14.84
C LEU A 149 11.30 -6.31 13.85
N ASP A 150 10.98 -7.60 14.03
CA ASP A 150 11.39 -8.67 13.10
C ASP A 150 10.51 -8.65 11.83
N THR A 151 10.74 -7.65 10.98
CA THR A 151 9.93 -7.35 9.79
C THR A 151 10.70 -7.48 8.47
N ARG A 152 11.90 -8.07 8.52
CA ARG A 152 12.78 -8.21 7.34
C ARG A 152 12.09 -9.01 6.23
N ARG A 153 11.36 -10.07 6.59
CA ARG A 153 10.64 -10.93 5.63
C ARG A 153 9.54 -10.16 4.91
N GLU A 154 8.73 -9.39 5.65
CA GLU A 154 7.67 -8.53 5.11
C GLU A 154 8.26 -7.49 4.17
N CYS A 155 9.32 -6.80 4.60
CA CYS A 155 10.00 -5.79 3.79
C CYS A 155 10.48 -6.34 2.44
N LEU A 156 11.16 -7.51 2.44
CA LEU A 156 11.62 -8.17 1.21
C LEU A 156 10.45 -8.65 0.33
N GLY A 157 9.38 -9.17 0.94
CA GLY A 157 8.18 -9.58 0.22
C GLY A 157 7.55 -8.42 -0.55
N TYR A 158 7.36 -7.28 0.13
CA TYR A 158 6.80 -6.08 -0.48
C TYR A 158 7.71 -5.49 -1.56
N LEU A 159 9.03 -5.46 -1.37
CA LEU A 159 9.97 -5.01 -2.42
C LEU A 159 9.92 -5.89 -3.66
N THR A 160 9.92 -7.21 -3.47
CA THR A 160 9.86 -8.17 -4.57
C THR A 160 8.60 -7.94 -5.41
N GLU A 161 7.47 -7.75 -4.75
CA GLU A 161 6.20 -7.54 -5.44
C GLU A 161 6.10 -6.14 -6.07
N ALA A 162 6.55 -5.08 -5.37
CA ALA A 162 6.62 -3.72 -5.91
C ALA A 162 7.45 -3.69 -7.20
N LYS A 163 8.61 -4.36 -7.20
CA LYS A 163 9.49 -4.48 -8.36
C LYS A 163 8.81 -5.19 -9.51
N ALA A 164 8.12 -6.31 -9.24
CA ALA A 164 7.40 -7.05 -10.26
C ALA A 164 6.35 -6.19 -10.96
N ILE A 165 5.53 -5.46 -10.18
CA ILE A 165 4.47 -4.59 -10.70
C ILE A 165 5.05 -3.41 -11.47
N LEU A 166 5.98 -2.66 -10.86
CA LEU A 166 6.49 -1.42 -11.46
C LEU A 166 7.40 -1.66 -12.66
N SER A 167 8.01 -2.85 -12.78
CA SER A 167 8.80 -3.21 -13.96
C SER A 167 7.96 -3.40 -15.21
N VAL A 168 6.64 -3.60 -15.11
CA VAL A 168 5.75 -3.75 -16.29
C VAL A 168 5.73 -2.48 -17.13
N LEU A 169 5.82 -1.32 -16.50
CA LEU A 169 5.85 -0.02 -17.19
C LEU A 169 7.22 0.32 -17.78
N GLY A 170 8.27 -0.40 -17.36
CA GLY A 170 9.66 -0.07 -17.66
C GLY A 170 10.20 1.06 -16.75
N PRO A 171 11.44 1.52 -16.99
CA PRO A 171 11.99 2.65 -16.26
C PRO A 171 11.21 3.93 -16.62
N GLU A 172 10.35 4.39 -15.71
CA GLU A 172 9.79 5.74 -15.79
C GLU A 172 10.91 6.78 -15.55
N GLY A 173 10.72 7.99 -16.11
CA GLY A 173 11.73 9.03 -16.23
C GLY A 173 12.39 9.54 -14.93
N ASP A 174 13.33 10.48 -15.13
CA ASP A 174 14.23 11.16 -14.18
C ASP A 174 15.04 10.29 -13.20
N GLU A 175 16.20 10.80 -12.79
CA GLU A 175 17.05 10.12 -11.81
C GLU A 175 16.32 9.95 -10.47
N GLY A 176 16.36 8.73 -9.91
CA GLY A 176 15.81 8.45 -8.57
C GLY A 176 14.38 7.91 -8.53
N GLY A 177 13.82 7.42 -9.65
CA GLY A 177 12.49 6.82 -9.67
C GLY A 177 12.33 5.55 -8.79
N PRO A 178 11.09 5.02 -8.66
CA PRO A 178 10.75 3.94 -7.73
C PRO A 178 11.61 2.67 -7.85
N LEU A 179 12.02 2.28 -9.06
CA LEU A 179 12.89 1.11 -9.28
C LEU A 179 14.31 1.31 -8.71
N VAL A 180 14.81 2.54 -8.69
CA VAL A 180 16.10 2.89 -8.07
C VAL A 180 15.98 2.83 -6.55
N GLU A 181 14.90 3.36 -6.00
CA GLU A 181 14.62 3.27 -4.56
C GLU A 181 14.51 1.81 -4.09
N ILE A 182 13.79 0.97 -4.84
CA ILE A 182 13.70 -0.48 -4.61
C ILE A 182 15.10 -1.11 -4.57
N SER A 183 15.91 -0.88 -5.61
CA SER A 183 17.24 -1.48 -5.74
C SER A 183 18.17 -1.04 -4.59
N THR A 184 18.02 0.21 -4.15
CA THR A 184 18.74 0.76 -2.99
C THR A 184 18.34 0.04 -1.72
N LEU A 185 17.03 -0.10 -1.45
CA LEU A 185 16.54 -0.73 -0.23
C LEU A 185 16.85 -2.24 -0.19
N GLU A 186 16.72 -2.94 -1.32
CA GLU A 186 17.16 -4.34 -1.47
C GLU A 186 18.64 -4.52 -1.09
N SER A 187 19.50 -3.62 -1.58
CA SER A 187 20.94 -3.65 -1.28
C SER A 187 21.22 -3.42 0.21
N LEU A 188 20.48 -2.52 0.86
CA LEU A 188 20.63 -2.27 2.30
C LEU A 188 20.20 -3.47 3.15
N LEU A 189 19.14 -4.18 2.75
CA LEU A 189 18.63 -5.38 3.43
C LEU A 189 19.59 -6.58 3.32
N LEU A 190 20.29 -6.72 2.20
CA LEU A 190 21.20 -7.85 1.96
C LEU A 190 22.58 -7.65 2.60
N ASN A 191 22.97 -6.40 2.87
CA ASN A 191 24.29 -6.05 3.42
C ASN A 191 24.30 -5.89 4.96
N GLN A 192 23.21 -6.22 5.64
CA GLN A 192 23.09 -6.28 7.11
C GLN A 192 23.04 -7.71 7.61
#